data_AF-A0A4Q0S7L1-F1
#
_entry.id   AF-A0A4Q0S7L1-F1
#
_cell.length_a   1.000
_cell.length_b   1.000
_cell.length_c   1.000
_cell.angle_alpha   90.00
_cell.angle_beta   90.00
_cell.angle_gamma   90.00
#
_symmetry.space_group_name_H-M   'P 1'
#
loop_
_entity.id
_entity.type
_entity.pdbx_description
1 polymer ?
#
loop_
_entity_poly.entity_id
_entity_poly.type
_entity_poly.pdbx_seq_one_letter_code
_entity_poly.pdbx_strand_id
1 'polypeptide(L)'
;MKLIDVIDAYLSLQLSLGMRFESAHRLLRQFARAMGDVRMDEIRPQNVAEFLRGAGPLSATWALKHSVLSGLYRFAIAIQLVNGR
;
A
#
# COMPACT_ATOMS: atom_id res chain seq x y z
N MET A 1 -10.06 5.95 7.02
CA MET A 1 -9.91 6.43 5.62
C MET A 1 -10.05 5.24 4.68
N LYS A 2 -10.68 5.36 3.50
CA LYS A 2 -10.75 4.23 2.56
C LYS A 2 -9.36 3.90 2.04
N LEU A 3 -9.09 2.62 1.79
CA LEU A 3 -7.80 2.17 1.26
C LEU A 3 -7.44 2.89 -0.05
N ILE A 4 -8.41 3.07 -0.95
CA ILE A 4 -8.18 3.71 -2.23
C ILE A 4 -7.74 5.18 -2.09
N ASP A 5 -8.35 5.92 -1.17
CA ASP A 5 -8.01 7.33 -0.91
C ASP A 5 -6.58 7.45 -0.34
N VAL A 6 -6.20 6.54 0.55
CA VAL A 6 -4.84 6.49 1.12
C VAL A 6 -3.82 6.21 0.02
N ILE A 7 -4.12 5.26 -0.86
CA ILE A 7 -3.25 4.92 -1.99
C ILE A 7 -3.10 6.10 -2.94
N ASP A 8 -4.19 6.77 -3.30
CA ASP A 8 -4.14 7.90 -4.22
C ASP A 8 -3.34 9.07 -3.62
N ALA A 9 -3.55 9.40 -2.35
CA ALA A 9 -2.77 10.41 -1.65
C ALA A 9 -1.28 10.05 -1.55
N TYR A 10 -0.97 8.77 -1.27
CA TYR A 10 0.41 8.29 -1.23
C TYR A 10 1.09 8.38 -2.60
N LEU A 11 0.39 7.99 -3.67
CA LEU A 11 0.90 8.06 -5.03
C LEU A 11 1.13 9.52 -5.46
N SER A 12 0.22 10.43 -5.13
CA SER A 12 0.41 11.86 -5.37
C SER A 12 1.68 12.39 -4.69
N LEU A 13 1.92 12.02 -3.42
CA LEU A 13 3.15 12.40 -2.71
C LEU A 13 4.40 11.85 -3.41
N GLN A 14 4.39 10.56 -3.77
CA GLN A 14 5.52 9.92 -4.45
C GLN A 14 5.84 10.62 -5.79
N LEU A 15 4.82 10.97 -6.57
CA LEU A 15 4.97 11.71 -7.82
C LEU A 15 5.54 13.12 -7.60
N SER A 16 5.08 13.83 -6.57
CA SER A 16 5.62 15.15 -6.20
C SER A 16 7.10 15.09 -5.77
N LEU A 17 7.55 13.95 -5.23
CA LEU A 17 8.95 13.69 -4.88
C LEU A 17 9.79 13.18 -6.07
N GLY A 18 9.22 13.08 -7.27
CA GLY A 18 9.90 12.62 -8.48
C GLY A 18 10.03 11.09 -8.59
N MET A 19 9.40 10.32 -7.70
CA MET A 19 9.44 8.86 -7.75
C MET A 19 8.46 8.33 -8.80
N ARG A 20 8.99 7.86 -9.94
CA ARG A 20 8.21 7.25 -11.04
C ARG A 20 8.46 5.74 -11.12
N PHE A 21 8.03 4.99 -10.11
CA PHE A 21 8.03 3.54 -10.18
C PHE A 21 6.66 3.04 -10.67
N GLU A 22 6.50 2.80 -11.97
CA GLU A 22 5.26 2.20 -12.51
C GLU A 22 4.91 0.87 -11.85
N SER A 23 5.92 0.07 -11.49
CA SER A 23 5.76 -1.20 -10.79
C SER A 23 5.10 -1.02 -9.42
N ALA A 24 5.44 0.05 -8.68
CA ALA A 24 4.82 0.34 -7.39
C ALA A 24 3.36 0.78 -7.56
N HIS A 25 3.06 1.59 -8.58
CA HIS A 25 1.69 2.02 -8.89
C HIS A 25 0.78 0.82 -9.21
N ARG A 26 1.24 -0.06 -10.11
CA ARG A 26 0.51 -1.29 -10.46
C ARG A 26 0.27 -2.18 -9.24
N LEU A 27 1.27 -2.30 -8.38
CA LEU A 27 1.22 -3.13 -7.18
C LEU A 27 0.23 -2.60 -6.13
N LEU A 28 0.20 -1.28 -5.91
CA LEU A 28 -0.77 -0.65 -5.01
C LEU A 28 -2.20 -0.78 -5.54
N ARG A 29 -2.40 -0.64 -6.85
CA ARG A 29 -3.72 -0.88 -7.48
C ARG A 29 -4.14 -2.34 -7.38
N GLN A 30 -3.22 -3.29 -7.54
CA GLN A 30 -3.51 -4.72 -7.33
C GLN A 30 -3.87 -5.01 -5.88
N PHE A 31 -3.17 -4.39 -4.93
CA PHE A 31 -3.49 -4.50 -3.51
C PHE A 31 -4.90 -3.97 -3.19
N ALA A 32 -5.25 -2.78 -3.70
CA ALA A 32 -6.60 -2.23 -3.54
C ALA A 32 -7.69 -3.17 -4.06
N ARG A 33 -7.48 -3.77 -5.24
CA ARG A 33 -8.40 -4.75 -5.82
C ARG A 33 -8.51 -6.03 -5.00
N ALA A 34 -7.39 -6.50 -4.44
CA ALA A 34 -7.38 -7.71 -3.61
C ALA A 34 -8.09 -7.51 -2.27
N MET A 35 -8.02 -6.30 -1.71
CA MET A 35 -8.67 -5.96 -0.43
C MET A 35 -10.14 -5.55 -0.61
N GLY A 36 -10.51 -5.02 -1.78
CA GLY A 36 -11.86 -4.52 -2.07
C GLY A 36 -12.09 -3.08 -1.58
N ASP A 37 -13.36 -2.66 -1.54
CA ASP A 37 -13.76 -1.38 -0.94
C ASP A 37 -13.78 -1.52 0.59
N VAL A 38 -12.60 -1.36 1.19
CA VAL A 38 -12.40 -1.47 2.64
C VAL A 38 -11.71 -0.24 3.19
N ARG A 39 -11.94 0.02 4.48
CA ARG A 39 -11.18 1.02 5.20
C ARG A 39 -9.84 0.46 5.65
N MET A 40 -8.87 1.36 5.82
CA MET A 40 -7.50 1.00 6.18
C MET A 40 -7.40 0.31 7.56
N ASP A 41 -8.31 0.63 8.49
CA ASP A 41 -8.44 0.05 9.83
C ASP A 41 -9.11 -1.34 9.84
N GLU A 42 -9.75 -1.74 8.75
CA GLU A 42 -10.41 -3.05 8.61
C GLU A 42 -9.49 -4.12 8.02
N ILE A 43 -8.34 -3.73 7.46
CA ILE A 43 -7.38 -4.63 6.84
C ILE A 43 -6.63 -5.41 7.93
N ARG A 44 -6.82 -6.73 7.95
CA ARG A 44 -6.15 -7.61 8.90
C ARG A 44 -4.72 -7.93 8.45
N PRO A 45 -3.76 -8.12 9.38
CA PRO A 45 -2.40 -8.53 9.04
C PRO A 45 -2.31 -9.80 8.19
N GLN A 46 -3.25 -10.73 8.39
CA GLN A 46 -3.34 -11.98 7.62
C GLN A 46 -3.58 -11.70 6.12
N ASN A 47 -4.49 -10.80 5.79
CA ASN A 47 -4.80 -10.43 4.40
C ASN A 47 -3.55 -9.84 3.71
N VAL A 48 -2.77 -9.03 4.44
CA VAL A 48 -1.51 -8.46 3.94
C VAL A 48 -0.47 -9.55 3.73
N ALA A 49 -0.33 -10.47 4.69
CA ALA A 49 0.62 -11.58 4.60
C ALA A 49 0.31 -12.50 3.41
N GLU A 50 -0.97 -12.79 3.15
CA GLU A 50 -1.41 -13.57 1.98
C GLU A 50 -1.08 -12.85 0.66
N PHE A 51 -1.34 -11.55 0.58
CA PHE A 51 -1.01 -10.75 -0.59
C PHE A 51 0.51 -10.68 -0.86
N LEU A 52 1.31 -10.54 0.21
CA LEU A 52 2.76 -10.54 0.15
C LEU A 52 3.30 -11.89 -0.32
N ARG A 53 2.78 -12.99 0.24
CA ARG A 53 3.16 -14.36 -0.12
C ARG A 53 2.94 -14.61 -1.62
N GLY A 54 1.79 -14.19 -2.16
CA GLY A 54 1.43 -14.45 -3.55
C GLY A 54 1.41 -15.96 -3.88
N ALA A 55 1.45 -16.28 -5.17
CA ALA A 55 1.37 -17.67 -5.67
C ALA A 55 2.73 -18.31 -6.01
N GLY A 56 3.87 -17.68 -5.69
CA GLY A 56 5.19 -18.11 -6.16
C GLY A 56 6.32 -18.01 -5.12
N PRO A 57 7.53 -18.48 -5.43
CA PRO A 57 8.67 -18.48 -4.51
C PRO A 57 9.03 -17.07 -4.01
N LEU A 58 9.56 -16.98 -2.78
CA LEU A 58 10.16 -15.77 -2.21
C LEU A 58 11.22 -15.23 -3.18
N SER A 59 10.87 -14.19 -3.90
CA SER A 59 11.66 -13.62 -5.01
C SER A 59 11.89 -12.12 -4.79
N ALA A 60 12.67 -11.47 -5.65
CA ALA A 60 12.84 -10.02 -5.67
C ALA A 60 11.49 -9.26 -5.67
N THR A 61 10.45 -9.87 -6.24
CA THR A 61 9.06 -9.38 -6.22
C THR A 61 8.49 -9.27 -4.80
N TRP A 62 8.85 -10.18 -3.90
CA TRP A 62 8.43 -10.13 -2.49
C TRP A 62 9.04 -8.93 -1.78
N ALA A 63 10.34 -8.70 -1.94
CA ALA A 63 11.04 -7.56 -1.34
C ALA A 63 10.47 -6.22 -1.81
N LEU A 64 10.16 -6.11 -3.12
CA LEU A 64 9.49 -4.94 -3.68
C LEU A 64 8.09 -4.74 -3.07
N LYS A 65 7.26 -5.79 -3.01
CA LYS A 65 5.92 -5.74 -2.38
C LYS A 65 6.01 -5.28 -0.93
N HIS A 66 6.92 -5.88 -0.17
CA HIS A 66 7.12 -5.55 1.24
C HIS A 66 7.55 -4.09 1.43
N SER A 67 8.52 -3.60 0.64
CA SER A 67 8.98 -2.22 0.70
C SER A 67 7.88 -1.21 0.37
N VAL A 68 7.13 -1.45 -0.72
CA VAL A 68 6.05 -0.56 -1.17
C VAL A 68 4.91 -0.51 -0.14
N LEU A 69 4.46 -1.66 0.37
CA LEU A 69 3.41 -1.68 1.38
C LEU A 69 3.88 -1.08 2.70
N SER A 70 5.12 -1.32 3.12
CA SER A 70 5.69 -0.69 4.32
C SER A 70 5.66 0.83 4.22
N GLY A 71 5.99 1.39 3.04
CA GLY A 71 5.89 2.83 2.78
C GLY A 71 4.46 3.35 2.88
N LEU A 72 3.49 2.65 2.26
CA LEU A 72 2.07 2.99 2.33
C LEU A 72 1.56 3.04 3.78
N TYR A 73 1.84 2.01 4.60
CA TYR A 73 1.39 1.97 5.99
C TYR A 73 2.01 3.06 6.85
N ARG A 74 3.31 3.35 6.67
CA ARG A 74 3.97 4.46 7.37
C ARG A 74 3.34 5.81 7.01
N PHE A 75 3.04 6.01 5.73
CA PHE A 75 2.32 7.20 5.28
C PHE A 75 0.92 7.29 5.89
N ALA A 76 0.16 6.19 5.89
CA ALA A 76 -1.18 6.13 6.46
C ALA A 76 -1.19 6.49 7.96
N ILE A 77 -0.22 5.99 8.73
CA ILE A 77 -0.04 6.33 10.14
C ILE A 77 0.27 7.81 10.29
N ALA A 78 1.18 8.36 9.47
CA ALA A 78 1.56 9.77 9.54
C ALA A 78 0.37 10.71 9.28
N ILE A 79 -0.43 10.45 8.25
CA ILE A 79 -1.60 11.29 7.95
C ILE A 79 -2.74 11.11 8.97
N GLN A 80 -2.89 9.92 9.58
CA GLN A 80 -3.86 9.70 10.64
C GLN A 80 -3.50 10.49 11.91
N LEU A 81 -2.21 10.61 12.24
CA LEU A 81 -1.74 11.43 13.35
C LEU A 81 -2.00 12.93 13.12
N VAL A 82 -1.97 13.39 11.87
CA VAL A 82 -2.26 14.78 11.52
C VAL A 82 -3.76 15.08 11.60
N ASN A 83 -4.61 14.14 11.16
CA ASN A 83 -6.07 14.30 11.17
C ASN A 83 -6.73 13.96 12.53
N GLY A 84 -5.97 13.43 13.49
CA GLY A 84 -6.45 13.07 14.83
C GLY A 84 -6.31 14.16 15.89
N ARG A 85 -6.16 15.43 15.49
CA ARG A 85 -6.12 16.61 16.38
C ARG A 85 -7.23 17.59 16.03
#